data_AF-A0A2X3BVQ4-F1
#
_entry.id   AF-A0A2X3BVQ4-F1
#
_cell.length_a   1.000
_cell.length_b   1.000
_cell.length_c   1.000
_cell.angle_alpha   90.00
_cell.angle_beta   90.00
_cell.angle_gamma   90.00
#
_symmetry.space_group_name_H-M   'P 1'
#
loop_
_entity.id
_entity.type
_entity.pdbx_description
1 polymer ?
#
loop_
_entity_poly.entity_id
_entity_poly.type
_entity_poly.pdbx_seq_one_letter_code
_entity_poly.pdbx_strand_id
1 'polypeptide(L)'
;MENKHATYSPAFHLISWIALIGGIVTYLVGLWNADMQLNEKGYYFAVLVLGLFAAASYQKTVRDKYEAIPTTALYYTTCLVVFVIAVGLLVIGLWNATLLLSEKGFYGLAYF
;
A
#
# COMPACT_ATOMS: atom_id res chain seq x y z
N MET A 1 35.14 0.63 7.60
CA MET A 1 33.78 1.23 7.61
C MET A 1 32.87 0.16 8.18
N GLU A 2 32.36 0.38 9.39
CA GLU A 2 31.60 -0.61 10.13
C GLU A 2 30.22 -0.76 9.50
N ASN A 3 29.97 -1.91 8.86
CA ASN A 3 28.64 -2.28 8.40
C ASN A 3 27.77 -2.53 9.63
N LYS A 4 27.10 -1.48 10.12
CA LYS A 4 26.00 -1.63 11.07
C LYS A 4 24.87 -2.36 10.35
N HIS A 5 24.89 -3.69 10.43
CA HIS A 5 23.70 -4.48 10.16
C HIS A 5 22.61 -3.95 11.08
N ALA A 6 21.58 -3.32 10.51
CA ALA A 6 20.39 -2.97 11.27
C ALA A 6 19.81 -4.28 11.83
N THR A 7 20.04 -4.54 13.12
CA THR A 7 19.48 -5.69 13.81
C THR A 7 18.01 -5.40 14.06
N TYR A 8 17.15 -5.74 13.10
CA TYR A 8 15.71 -5.72 13.32
C TYR A 8 15.33 -6.87 14.25
N SER A 9 14.51 -6.59 15.27
CA SER A 9 13.98 -7.64 16.14
C SER A 9 13.15 -8.62 15.28
N PRO A 10 13.38 -9.94 15.37
CA PRO A 10 12.57 -10.94 14.68
C PRO A 10 11.06 -10.78 14.95
N ALA A 11 10.70 -10.32 16.15
CA ALA A 11 9.32 -10.01 16.51
C ALA A 11 8.75 -8.83 15.70
N PHE A 12 9.53 -7.78 15.48
CA PHE A 12 9.10 -6.61 14.69
C PHE A 12 8.87 -6.99 13.22
N HIS A 13 9.76 -7.80 12.64
CA HIS A 13 9.60 -8.30 11.28
C HIS A 13 8.33 -9.15 11.13
N LEU A 14 8.09 -10.06 12.09
CA LEU A 14 6.89 -10.90 12.08
C LEU A 14 5.60 -10.07 12.18
N ILE A 15 5.54 -9.14 13.13
CA ILE A 15 4.36 -8.30 13.34
C ILE A 15 4.08 -7.43 12.11
N SER A 16 5.12 -6.91 11.45
CA SER A 16 4.97 -6.11 10.23
C SER A 16 4.33 -6.91 9.09
N TRP A 17 4.72 -8.17 8.92
CA TRP A 17 4.13 -9.06 7.92
C TRP A 17 2.68 -9.43 8.25
N ILE A 18 2.38 -9.69 9.52
CA ILE A 18 1.02 -9.95 9.99
C ILE A 18 0.13 -8.73 9.74
N ALA A 19 0.62 -7.53 10.05
CA ALA A 19 -0.11 -6.29 9.82
C ALA A 19 -0.38 -6.07 8.32
N LEU A 20 0.63 -6.24 7.46
CA LEU A 20 0.48 -6.09 6.01
C LEU A 20 -0.53 -7.08 5.43
N ILE A 21 -0.37 -8.37 5.73
CA ILE A 21 -1.28 -9.42 5.22
C ILE A 21 -2.68 -9.22 5.80
N GLY A 22 -2.77 -8.87 7.09
CA GLY A 22 -4.03 -8.55 7.76
C GLY A 22 -4.77 -7.42 7.06
N GLY A 23 -4.11 -6.29 6.82
CA GLY A 23 -4.69 -5.15 6.10
C GLY A 23 -5.20 -5.53 4.70
N ILE A 24 -4.38 -6.26 3.92
CA ILE A 24 -4.77 -6.74 2.59
C ILE A 24 -6.01 -7.65 2.66
N VAL A 25 -6.01 -8.64 3.55
CA VAL A 25 -7.13 -9.58 3.70
C VAL A 25 -8.38 -8.85 4.15
N THR A 26 -8.28 -7.99 5.16
CA THR A 26 -9.38 -7.18 5.68
C THR A 26 -9.97 -6.29 4.58
N TYR A 27 -9.13 -5.62 3.78
CA TYR A 27 -9.57 -4.81 2.65
C TYR A 27 -10.32 -5.64 1.60
N LEU A 28 -9.76 -6.79 1.20
CA LEU A 28 -10.37 -7.68 0.19
C LEU A 28 -11.68 -8.31 0.66
N VAL A 29 -11.77 -8.70 1.94
CA VAL A 29 -13.01 -9.21 2.53
C VAL A 29 -14.07 -8.13 2.59
N GLY A 30 -13.72 -6.89 2.96
CA GLY A 30 -14.64 -5.76 2.89
C GLY A 30 -15.15 -5.56 1.47
N LEU A 31 -14.25 -5.56 0.49
CA LEU A 31 -14.57 -5.36 -0.92
C LEU A 31 -15.49 -6.45 -1.48
N TRP A 32 -15.29 -7.69 -1.04
CA TRP A 32 -16.16 -8.80 -1.38
C TRP A 32 -17.59 -8.58 -0.86
N ASN A 33 -17.73 -8.15 0.39
CA ASN A 33 -19.03 -7.99 1.08
C ASN A 33 -19.76 -6.68 0.73
N ALA A 34 -19.06 -5.65 0.26
CA ALA A 34 -19.69 -4.37 -0.05
C ALA A 34 -20.72 -4.49 -1.18
N ASP A 35 -21.84 -3.79 -1.03
CA ASP A 35 -22.87 -3.68 -2.06
C ASP A 35 -22.44 -2.62 -3.09
N MET A 36 -21.66 -3.06 -4.07
CA MET A 36 -21.08 -2.24 -5.14
C MET A 36 -21.17 -2.97 -6.46
N GLN A 37 -21.21 -2.20 -7.55
CA GLN A 37 -21.05 -2.77 -8.88
C GLN A 37 -19.66 -3.40 -9.06
N LEU A 38 -19.56 -4.42 -9.91
CA LEU A 38 -18.31 -5.16 -10.12
C LEU A 38 -17.17 -4.28 -10.66
N ASN A 39 -17.49 -3.27 -11.46
CA ASN A 39 -16.53 -2.28 -11.96
C ASN A 39 -15.95 -1.41 -10.82
N GLU A 40 -16.77 -0.98 -9.86
CA GLU A 40 -16.35 -0.24 -8.67
C GLU A 40 -15.48 -1.11 -7.78
N LYS A 41 -15.84 -2.37 -7.58
CA LYS A 41 -14.99 -3.33 -6.87
C LYS A 41 -13.64 -3.50 -7.57
N GLY A 42 -13.66 -3.66 -8.89
CA GLY A 42 -12.45 -3.75 -9.71
C GLY A 42 -11.55 -2.51 -9.59
N TYR A 43 -12.14 -1.32 -9.51
CA TYR A 43 -11.42 -0.07 -9.29
C TYR A 43 -10.66 -0.07 -7.96
N TYR A 44 -11.33 -0.36 -6.85
CA TYR A 44 -10.69 -0.40 -5.53
C TYR A 44 -9.61 -1.48 -5.42
N PHE A 45 -9.87 -2.65 -6.01
CA PHE A 45 -8.87 -3.70 -6.12
C PHE A 45 -7.62 -3.24 -6.89
N ALA A 46 -7.81 -2.59 -8.04
CA ALA A 46 -6.70 -2.06 -8.83
C ALA A 46 -5.91 -0.99 -8.08
N VAL A 47 -6.59 -0.11 -7.34
CA VAL A 47 -5.96 0.94 -6.50
C VAL A 47 -5.15 0.32 -5.36
N LEU A 48 -5.62 -0.77 -4.74
CA LEU A 48 -4.87 -1.53 -3.73
C LEU A 48 -3.59 -2.11 -4.33
N VAL A 49 -3.70 -2.82 -5.46
CA VAL A 49 -2.54 -3.42 -6.14
C VAL A 49 -1.53 -2.36 -6.56
N LEU A 50 -1.99 -1.23 -7.10
CA LEU A 50 -1.15 -0.11 -7.49
C LEU A 50 -0.38 0.47 -6.30
N GLY A 51 -1.07 0.70 -5.18
CA GLY A 51 -0.46 1.21 -3.95
C GLY A 51 0.59 0.26 -3.38
N LEU A 52 0.26 -1.03 -3.27
CA LEU A 52 1.18 -2.07 -2.78
C LEU A 52 2.42 -2.17 -3.66
N PHE A 53 2.24 -2.19 -4.98
CA PHE A 53 3.36 -2.23 -5.93
C PHE A 53 4.25 -0.99 -5.78
N ALA A 54 3.67 0.21 -5.78
CA ALA A 54 4.41 1.45 -5.67
C ALA A 54 5.15 1.57 -4.33
N ALA A 55 4.51 1.20 -3.22
CA ALA A 55 5.11 1.20 -1.89
C ALA A 55 6.26 0.19 -1.79
N ALA A 56 6.06 -1.05 -2.23
CA ALA A 56 7.10 -2.08 -2.21
C ALA A 56 8.29 -1.71 -3.11
N SER A 57 8.06 -1.18 -4.30
CA SER A 57 9.10 -0.69 -5.19
C SER A 57 9.86 0.50 -4.60
N TYR A 58 9.16 1.42 -3.93
CA TYR A 58 9.79 2.54 -3.25
C TYR A 58 10.65 2.09 -2.06
N GLN A 59 10.12 1.22 -1.20
CA GLN A 59 10.85 0.62 -0.07
C GLN A 59 12.09 -0.14 -0.54
N LYS A 60 11.96 -0.95 -1.61
CA LYS A 60 13.08 -1.64 -2.24
C LYS A 60 14.14 -0.65 -2.72
N THR A 61 13.75 0.39 -3.46
CA THR A 61 14.70 1.40 -3.96
C THR A 61 15.43 2.12 -2.83
N VAL A 62 14.74 2.41 -1.74
CA VAL A 62 15.34 3.01 -0.53
C VAL A 62 16.35 2.06 0.11
N ARG A 63 16.01 0.78 0.28
CA ARG A 63 16.93 -0.25 0.79
C ARG A 63 18.14 -0.41 -0.13
N ASP A 64 17.92 -0.52 -1.43
CA ASP A 64 18.97 -0.70 -2.42
C ASP A 64 19.95 0.51 -2.40
N LYS A 65 19.47 1.74 -2.17
CA LYS A 65 20.34 2.92 -1.90
C LYS A 65 21.21 2.77 -0.65
N TYR A 66 20.66 2.24 0.45
CA TYR A 66 21.43 2.00 1.68
C TYR A 66 22.45 0.88 1.52
N GLU A 67 22.15 -0.12 0.70
CA GLU A 67 23.05 -1.25 0.38
C GLU A 67 24.07 -0.92 -0.73
N ALA A 68 24.14 0.35 -1.17
CA ALA A 68 25.00 0.82 -2.26
C ALA A 68 24.79 0.09 -3.61
N ILE A 69 23.59 -0.43 -3.84
CA ILE A 69 23.16 -0.97 -5.13
C ILE A 69 22.79 0.22 -6.05
N PRO A 70 23.24 0.24 -7.31
CA PRO A 70 22.93 1.33 -8.23
C PRO A 70 21.42 1.53 -8.42
N THR A 71 20.93 2.75 -8.15
CA THR A 71 19.53 3.13 -8.35
C THR A 71 19.44 4.45 -9.12
N THR A 72 18.36 4.63 -9.89
CA THR A 72 18.13 5.85 -10.67
C THR A 72 17.20 6.79 -9.92
N ALA A 73 17.57 8.08 -9.84
CA ALA A 73 16.73 9.11 -9.22
C ALA A 73 15.32 9.18 -9.83
N LEU A 74 15.22 9.00 -11.15
CA LEU A 74 13.95 8.94 -11.88
C LEU A 74 13.03 7.81 -11.38
N TYR A 75 13.56 6.60 -11.17
CA TYR A 75 12.74 5.48 -10.69
C TYR A 75 12.23 5.74 -9.27
N TYR A 76 13.10 6.25 -8.39
CA TYR A 76 12.75 6.64 -7.03
C TYR A 76 11.59 7.67 -6.99
N THR A 77 11.67 8.72 -7.81
CA THR A 77 10.61 9.73 -7.88
C THR A 77 9.33 9.19 -8.51
N THR A 78 9.44 8.33 -9.53
CA THR A 78 8.27 7.74 -10.18
C THR A 78 7.50 6.82 -9.23
N CYS A 79 8.18 5.98 -8.45
CA CYS A 79 7.52 5.15 -7.44
C CYS A 79 6.76 6.00 -6.40
N LEU A 80 7.35 7.11 -5.95
CA LEU A 80 6.69 8.03 -5.02
C LEU A 80 5.45 8.68 -5.65
N VAL A 81 5.56 9.16 -6.88
CA VAL A 81 4.44 9.78 -7.61
C VAL A 81 3.31 8.77 -7.81
N VAL A 82 3.61 7.54 -8.22
CA VAL A 82 2.59 6.49 -8.40
C VAL A 82 1.91 6.16 -7.06
N PHE A 83 2.66 6.10 -5.96
CA PHE A 83 2.09 5.89 -4.63
C PHE A 83 1.12 7.02 -4.23
N VAL A 84 1.51 8.28 -4.45
CA VAL A 84 0.64 9.45 -4.20
C VAL A 84 -0.62 9.42 -5.07
N ILE A 85 -0.49 9.03 -6.35
CA ILE A 85 -1.63 8.87 -7.26
C ILE A 85 -2.56 7.75 -6.75
N ALA A 86 -2.01 6.62 -6.29
CA ALA A 86 -2.82 5.52 -5.75
C ALA A 86 -3.63 5.96 -4.52
N VAL A 87 -3.00 6.68 -3.59
CA VAL A 87 -3.69 7.29 -2.43
C VAL A 87 -4.74 8.31 -2.88
N GLY A 88 -4.42 9.17 -3.85
CA GLY A 88 -5.37 10.14 -4.40
C GLY A 88 -6.60 9.49 -5.04
N LEU A 89 -6.39 8.42 -5.82
CA LEU A 89 -7.48 7.63 -6.41
C LEU A 89 -8.33 6.97 -5.32
N LEU A 90 -7.73 6.41 -4.27
CA LEU A 90 -8.49 5.87 -3.14
C LEU A 90 -9.39 6.94 -2.51
N VAL A 91 -8.84 8.12 -2.22
CA VAL A 91 -9.59 9.23 -1.60
C VAL A 91 -10.74 9.69 -2.50
N ILE A 92 -10.49 9.89 -3.79
CA ILE A 92 -11.51 10.31 -4.76
C ILE A 92 -12.58 9.23 -4.91
N GLY A 93 -12.19 7.97 -5.01
CA GLY A 93 -13.10 6.83 -5.06
C GLY A 93 -14.02 6.79 -3.86
N LEU A 94 -13.46 6.83 -2.64
CA LEU A 94 -14.22 6.79 -1.40
C LEU A 94 -15.11 8.02 -1.23
N TRP A 95 -14.67 9.19 -1.67
CA TRP A 95 -15.49 10.40 -1.66
C TRP A 95 -16.75 10.20 -2.51
N ASN A 96 -16.60 9.63 -3.71
CA ASN A 96 -17.68 9.45 -4.67
C ASN A 96 -18.55 8.20 -4.42
N ALA A 97 -18.06 7.22 -3.66
CA ALA A 97 -18.81 6.01 -3.40
C ALA A 97 -20.07 6.25 -2.55
N THR A 98 -21.12 5.51 -2.85
CA THR A 98 -22.40 5.50 -2.12
C THR A 98 -22.38 4.67 -0.83
N LEU A 99 -21.17 4.29 -0.37
CA LEU A 99 -20.93 3.57 0.88
C LEU A 99 -21.30 4.40 2.12
N LEU A 100 -21.58 3.69 3.22
CA LEU A 100 -21.68 4.31 4.54
C LEU A 100 -20.33 4.91 4.96
N LEU A 101 -20.38 5.97 5.78
CA LEU A 101 -19.15 6.64 6.24
C LEU A 101 -18.22 5.70 7.03
N SER A 102 -18.79 4.73 7.76
CA SER A 102 -18.04 3.69 8.47
C SER A 102 -17.28 2.77 7.51
N GLU A 103 -17.89 2.40 6.39
CA GLU A 103 -17.25 1.57 5.36
C GLU A 103 -16.14 2.35 4.65
N LYS A 104 -16.37 3.65 4.38
CA LYS A 104 -15.32 4.53 3.83
C LYS A 104 -14.11 4.61 4.75
N GLY A 105 -14.35 4.81 6.06
CA GLY A 105 -13.30 4.81 7.07
C GLY A 105 -12.56 3.47 7.15
N PHE A 106 -13.29 2.36 7.07
CA PHE A 106 -12.71 1.01 7.05
C PHE A 106 -11.75 0.81 5.87
N TYR A 107 -12.14 1.18 4.65
CA TYR A 107 -11.25 1.05 3.48
C TYR A 107 -10.03 1.97 3.56
N GLY A 108 -10.21 3.19 4.08
CA GLY A 108 -9.08 4.11 4.30
C GLY A 108 -8.08 3.55 5.30
N LEU A 109 -8.55 2.98 6.41
CA LEU A 109 -7.69 2.39 7.44
C LEU A 109 -7.02 1.11 6.97
N ALA A 110 -7.74 0.21 6.28
CA ALA A 110 -7.19 -1.07 5.83
C ALA A 110 -6.17 -0.94 4.68
N TYR A 111 -6.14 0.22 3.99
CA TYR A 111 -5.21 0.48 2.90
C TYR A 111 -3.79 0.85 3.37
N PHE A 112 -3.64 1.35 4.60
CA PHE A 112 -2.37 1.79 5.19
C PHE A 112 -1.87 0.81 6.24
#